data_AF-A0A7S3ZQN6-F1
#
_entry.id   AF-A0A7S3ZQN6-F1
#
_cell.length_a   1.000
_cell.length_b   1.000
_cell.length_c   1.000
_cell.angle_alpha   90.00
_cell.angle_beta   90.00
_cell.angle_gamma   90.00
#
_symmetry.space_group_name_H-M   'P 1'
#
loop_
_entity.id
_entity.type
_entity.pdbx_description
1 polymer ?
#
loop_
_entity_poly.entity_id
_entity_poly.type
_entity_poly.pdbx_seq_one_letter_code
_entity_poly.pdbx_strand_id
1 'polypeptide(L)'
;MLGCTIALCVVTLASSFRCSTRPRTPRTMRHYTPTPVDPSVIAQQLAVIGVSGAAAFVWWTQTVPAKRLEVSRSKKSGEIAELLDELDEAEATGDRKLERWVLTDWREPSRRKEPALPMLPKSKFNSGDNPILAAAALIL
;
A
#
# COMPACT_ATOMS: atom_id res chain seq x y z
N MET A 1 6.97 -19.97 -31.69
CA MET A 1 7.33 -18.71 -32.37
C MET A 1 6.98 -17.51 -31.48
N LEU A 2 7.72 -17.31 -30.38
CA LEU A 2 7.52 -16.20 -29.44
C LEU A 2 8.85 -15.71 -28.82
N GLY A 3 9.98 -16.07 -29.42
CA GLY A 3 11.32 -15.81 -28.87
C GLY A 3 12.17 -14.80 -29.68
N CYS A 4 11.66 -14.33 -30.83
CA CYS A 4 12.45 -13.48 -31.74
C CYS A 4 12.22 -11.97 -31.51
N THR A 5 11.18 -11.59 -30.76
CA THR A 5 10.78 -10.17 -30.65
C THR A 5 11.48 -9.42 -29.51
N ILE A 6 12.09 -10.12 -28.54
CA ILE A 6 12.67 -9.47 -27.34
C ILE A 6 14.13 -9.02 -27.58
N ALA A 7 14.86 -9.70 -28.49
CA ALA A 7 16.27 -9.40 -28.74
C ALA A 7 16.53 -8.06 -29.45
N LEU A 8 15.55 -7.50 -30.17
CA LEU A 8 15.69 -6.20 -30.84
C LEU A 8 15.54 -4.99 -29.89
N CYS A 9 14.88 -5.14 -28.74
CA CYS A 9 14.68 -4.03 -27.81
C CYS A 9 15.95 -3.68 -27.01
N VAL A 10 16.81 -4.65 -26.73
CA VAL A 10 17.98 -4.43 -25.84
C VAL A 10 19.14 -3.74 -26.56
N VAL A 11 19.32 -3.97 -27.86
CA VAL A 11 20.44 -3.38 -28.63
C VAL A 11 20.22 -1.89 -28.97
N THR A 12 18.96 -1.42 -28.98
CA THR A 12 18.65 -0.02 -29.32
C THR A 12 18.89 0.96 -28.17
N LEU A 13 19.06 0.48 -26.93
CA LEU A 13 19.22 1.35 -25.75
C LEU A 13 20.66 1.82 -25.49
N ALA A 14 21.66 1.22 -26.12
CA ALA A 14 23.08 1.45 -25.77
C ALA A 14 23.77 2.61 -26.52
N SER A 15 23.10 3.27 -27.48
CA SER A 15 23.78 4.20 -28.40
C SER A 15 23.43 5.69 -28.23
N SER A 16 22.82 6.11 -27.12
CA SER A 16 22.29 7.49 -27.03
C SER A 16 22.56 8.24 -25.73
N PHE A 17 23.57 7.84 -24.94
CA PHE A 17 24.15 8.74 -23.94
C PHE A 17 25.18 9.68 -24.59
N ARG A 18 24.72 10.48 -25.55
CA ARG A 18 25.43 11.69 -25.92
C ARG A 18 25.24 12.67 -24.76
N CYS A 19 26.34 13.17 -24.20
CA CYS A 19 26.32 14.25 -23.22
C CYS A 19 25.62 15.46 -23.86
N SER A 20 24.31 15.52 -23.67
CA SER A 20 23.44 16.56 -24.21
C SER A 20 23.52 17.72 -23.25
N THR A 21 24.50 18.60 -23.44
CA THR A 21 24.52 19.95 -22.84
C THR A 21 23.37 20.75 -23.45
N ARG A 22 22.13 20.44 -23.05
CA ARG A 22 20.99 21.31 -23.35
C ARG A 22 21.24 22.61 -22.61
N PRO A 23 21.27 23.76 -23.30
CA PRO A 23 21.25 25.03 -22.60
C PRO A 23 20.01 25.03 -21.71
N ARG A 24 20.19 25.34 -20.41
CA ARG A 24 19.05 25.64 -19.55
C ARG A 24 18.43 26.92 -20.10
N THR A 25 17.41 26.77 -20.94
CA THR A 25 16.59 27.90 -21.37
C THR A 25 16.06 28.55 -20.09
N PRO A 26 16.32 29.86 -19.86
CA PRO A 26 15.75 30.53 -18.71
C PRO A 26 14.22 30.37 -18.81
N ARG A 27 13.63 29.75 -17.79
CA ARG A 27 12.17 29.67 -17.67
C ARG A 27 11.66 31.10 -17.51
N THR A 28 11.25 31.71 -18.61
CA THR A 28 10.48 32.94 -18.56
C THR A 28 9.25 32.64 -17.73
N MET A 29 9.15 33.26 -16.56
CA MET A 29 8.00 33.10 -15.68
C MET A 29 6.80 33.67 -16.43
N ARG A 30 5.96 32.80 -17.01
CA ARG A 30 4.74 33.25 -17.69
C ARG A 30 3.86 33.89 -16.63
N HIS A 31 3.50 35.15 -16.84
CA HIS A 31 2.54 35.85 -16.00
C HIS A 31 1.23 35.06 -16.03
N TYR A 32 0.81 34.54 -14.88
CA TYR A 32 -0.47 33.85 -14.78
C TYR A 32 -1.58 34.86 -15.05
N THR A 33 -2.48 34.52 -15.97
CA THR A 33 -3.72 35.25 -16.19
C THR A 33 -4.85 34.32 -15.76
N PRO A 34 -5.65 34.70 -14.74
CA PRO A 34 -6.76 33.88 -14.33
C PRO A 34 -7.74 33.76 -15.49
N THR A 35 -7.93 32.54 -15.96
CA THR A 35 -8.95 32.21 -16.96
C THR A 35 -10.09 31.49 -16.25
N PRO A 36 -11.36 31.73 -16.64
CA PRO A 36 -12.48 31.00 -16.07
C PRO A 36 -12.32 29.51 -16.37
N VAL A 37 -12.59 28.67 -15.38
CA VAL A 37 -12.53 27.21 -15.54
C VAL A 37 -13.62 26.77 -16.50
N ASP A 38 -13.25 25.98 -17.51
CA ASP A 38 -14.19 25.40 -18.46
C ASP A 38 -15.15 24.43 -17.73
N PRO A 39 -16.48 24.63 -17.80
CA PRO A 39 -17.45 23.70 -17.23
C PRO A 39 -17.28 22.24 -17.67
N SER A 40 -16.73 22.00 -18.87
CA SER A 40 -16.48 20.65 -19.37
C SER A 40 -15.45 19.90 -18.52
N VAL A 41 -14.41 20.59 -18.03
CA VAL A 41 -13.37 20.02 -17.15
C VAL A 41 -13.96 19.67 -15.79
N ILE A 42 -14.84 20.54 -15.26
CA ILE A 42 -15.55 20.28 -13.99
C ILE A 42 -16.43 19.02 -14.14
N ALA A 43 -17.18 18.91 -15.23
CA ALA A 43 -18.01 17.75 -15.50
C ALA A 43 -17.20 16.45 -15.59
N GLN A 44 -16.03 16.49 -16.25
CA GLN A 44 -15.14 15.34 -16.36
C GLN A 44 -14.57 14.92 -14.99
N GLN A 45 -14.14 15.87 -14.16
CA GLN A 45 -13.64 15.57 -12.82
C GLN A 45 -14.72 14.99 -11.91
N LEU A 46 -15.94 15.54 -11.96
CA LEU A 46 -17.08 14.99 -11.22
C LEU A 46 -17.44 13.58 -11.70
N ALA A 47 -17.32 13.29 -13.00
CA ALA A 47 -17.52 11.95 -13.51
C ALA A 47 -16.48 10.96 -12.94
N VAL A 48 -15.20 11.33 -12.93
CA VAL A 48 -14.13 10.49 -12.35
C VAL A 48 -14.35 10.26 -10.85
N ILE A 49 -14.67 11.32 -10.10
CA ILE A 49 -14.96 11.21 -8.66
C ILE A 49 -16.20 10.35 -8.44
N GLY A 50 -17.25 10.54 -9.24
CA GLY A 50 -18.49 9.77 -9.15
C GLY A 50 -18.26 8.27 -9.38
N VAL A 51 -17.55 7.91 -10.45
CA VAL A 51 -17.24 6.50 -10.75
C VAL A 51 -16.34 5.89 -9.67
N SER A 52 -15.30 6.61 -9.24
CA SER A 52 -14.38 6.14 -8.20
C SER A 52 -15.10 5.98 -6.85
N GLY A 53 -15.97 6.93 -6.49
CA GLY A 53 -16.78 6.90 -5.28
C GLY A 53 -17.80 5.75 -5.30
N ALA A 54 -18.44 5.49 -6.44
CA ALA A 54 -19.36 4.36 -6.59
C ALA A 54 -18.62 3.02 -6.42
N ALA A 55 -17.44 2.86 -7.02
CA ALA A 55 -16.61 1.67 -6.83
C ALA A 55 -16.20 1.49 -5.36
N ALA A 56 -15.76 2.57 -4.71
CA ALA A 56 -15.40 2.56 -3.29
C ALA A 56 -16.61 2.20 -2.40
N PHE A 57 -17.81 2.69 -2.75
CA PHE A 57 -19.04 2.39 -2.01
C PHE A 57 -19.41 0.90 -2.10
N VAL A 58 -19.34 0.30 -3.29
CA VAL A 58 -19.58 -1.15 -3.46
C VAL A 58 -18.55 -1.96 -2.69
N TRP A 59 -17.27 -1.59 -2.79
CA TRP A 59 -16.19 -2.24 -2.04
C TRP A 59 -16.43 -2.18 -0.53
N TRP A 60 -16.81 -1.02 -0.01
CA TRP A 60 -17.05 -0.81 1.43
C TRP A 60 -18.28 -1.56 1.95
N THR A 61 -19.35 -1.64 1.16
CA THR A 61 -20.63 -2.23 1.62
C THR A 61 -20.75 -3.72 1.36
N GLN A 62 -20.09 -4.26 0.34
CA GLN A 62 -20.22 -5.67 -0.06
C GLN A 62 -18.93 -6.44 0.22
N THR A 63 -17.81 -5.99 -0.34
CA THR A 63 -16.55 -6.74 -0.29
C THR A 63 -15.94 -6.73 1.11
N VAL A 64 -15.87 -5.57 1.77
CA VAL A 64 -15.26 -5.46 3.10
C VAL A 64 -16.01 -6.32 4.14
N PRO A 65 -17.36 -6.28 4.26
CA PRO A 65 -18.07 -7.12 5.21
C PRO A 65 -17.92 -8.62 4.91
N ALA A 66 -18.05 -9.02 3.63
CA ALA A 66 -17.87 -10.43 3.24
C ALA A 66 -16.47 -10.94 3.61
N LYS A 67 -15.42 -10.18 3.26
CA LYS A 67 -14.04 -10.55 3.59
C LYS A 67 -13.74 -10.53 5.08
N ARG A 68 -14.34 -9.61 5.86
CA ARG A 68 -14.22 -9.62 7.33
C ARG A 68 -14.79 -10.90 7.93
N LEU A 69 -15.90 -11.42 7.39
CA LEU A 69 -16.49 -12.68 7.85
C LEU A 69 -15.63 -13.89 7.46
N GLU A 70 -15.14 -13.94 6.22
CA GLU A 70 -14.22 -14.99 5.75
C GLU A 70 -12.93 -15.05 6.60
N VAL A 71 -12.31 -13.90 6.86
CA VAL A 71 -11.13 -13.79 7.73
C VAL A 71 -11.46 -14.20 9.16
N SER A 72 -12.61 -13.79 9.70
CA SER A 72 -13.01 -14.16 11.07
C SER A 72 -13.28 -15.66 11.20
N ARG A 73 -13.77 -16.31 10.14
CA ARG A 73 -14.01 -17.76 10.12
C ARG A 73 -12.71 -18.54 9.97
N SER A 74 -11.88 -18.19 8.99
CA SER A 74 -10.58 -18.84 8.74
C SER A 74 -9.64 -18.70 9.94
N LYS A 75 -9.68 -17.58 10.66
CA LYS A 75 -8.93 -17.39 11.91
C LYS A 75 -9.36 -18.33 13.05
N LYS A 76 -10.59 -18.84 13.05
CA LYS A 76 -11.07 -19.74 14.11
C LYS A 76 -10.74 -21.21 13.86
N SER A 77 -10.77 -21.66 12.60
CA SER A 77 -10.69 -23.09 12.28
C SER A 77 -10.30 -23.39 10.83
N GLY A 78 -9.62 -22.48 10.14
CA GLY A 78 -9.20 -22.68 8.74
C GLY A 78 -7.73 -22.36 8.53
N GLU A 79 -7.37 -22.05 7.28
CA GLU A 79 -5.99 -21.79 6.84
C GLU A 79 -5.23 -20.77 7.72
N ILE A 80 -5.89 -19.70 8.17
CA ILE A 80 -5.25 -18.71 9.04
C ILE A 80 -4.97 -19.29 10.43
N ALA A 81 -5.83 -20.15 10.97
CA ALA A 81 -5.57 -20.81 12.24
C ALA A 81 -4.36 -21.75 12.14
N GLU A 82 -4.31 -22.57 11.09
CA GLU A 82 -3.18 -23.45 10.80
C GLU A 82 -1.86 -22.66 10.65
N LEU A 83 -1.89 -21.53 9.93
CA LEU A 83 -0.76 -20.62 9.81
C LEU A 83 -0.30 -20.08 11.18
N LEU A 84 -1.23 -19.74 12.07
CA LEU A 84 -0.88 -19.23 13.40
C LEU A 84 -0.27 -20.33 14.27
N ASP A 85 -0.79 -21.56 14.19
CA ASP A 85 -0.26 -22.72 14.90
C ASP A 85 1.17 -23.06 14.41
N GLU A 86 1.40 -23.06 13.09
CA GLU A 86 2.75 -23.24 12.51
C GLU A 86 3.74 -22.15 12.98
N LEU A 87 3.28 -20.90 13.11
CA LEU A 87 4.11 -19.80 13.59
C LEU A 87 4.43 -19.91 15.08
N ASP A 88 3.53 -20.51 15.88
CA ASP A 88 3.77 -20.83 17.28
C ASP A 88 4.81 -21.95 17.42
N GLU A 89 4.75 -22.98 16.56
CA GLU A 89 5.76 -24.05 16.54
C GLU A 89 7.13 -23.57 16.06
N ALA A 90 7.16 -22.70 15.04
CA ALA A 90 8.39 -22.07 14.53
C ALA A 90 9.03 -21.09 15.53
N GLU A 91 8.40 -20.84 16.67
CA GLU A 91 8.98 -20.01 17.72
C GLU A 91 10.26 -20.61 18.31
N ALA A 92 10.28 -21.92 18.52
CA ALA A 92 11.41 -22.64 19.10
C ALA A 92 12.66 -22.63 18.19
N THR A 93 12.47 -22.67 16.88
CA THR A 93 13.56 -22.64 15.88
C THR A 93 14.00 -21.22 15.52
N GLY A 94 13.21 -20.20 15.85
CA GLY A 94 13.54 -18.81 15.53
C GLY A 94 13.31 -18.44 14.06
N ASP A 95 12.63 -19.28 13.27
CA ASP A 95 12.29 -19.00 11.87
C ASP A 95 11.04 -18.11 11.75
N ARG A 96 10.81 -17.52 10.56
CA ARG A 96 9.61 -16.71 10.24
C ARG A 96 9.36 -15.52 11.20
N LYS A 97 10.43 -14.92 11.72
CA LYS A 97 10.35 -13.80 12.70
C LYS A 97 9.51 -12.62 12.22
N LEU A 98 9.57 -12.28 10.93
CA LEU A 98 8.79 -11.17 10.35
C LEU A 98 7.29 -11.47 10.37
N GLU A 99 6.88 -12.67 9.96
CA GLU A 99 5.47 -13.06 9.94
C GLU A 99 4.90 -13.12 11.36
N ARG A 100 5.66 -13.67 12.32
CA ARG A 100 5.29 -13.60 13.74
C ARG A 100 5.14 -12.17 14.22
N TRP A 101 6.07 -11.28 13.89
CA TRP A 101 5.98 -9.87 14.28
C TRP A 101 4.73 -9.20 13.70
N VAL A 102 4.47 -9.35 12.39
CA VAL A 102 3.28 -8.79 11.72
C VAL A 102 1.98 -9.35 12.32
N LEU A 103 1.93 -10.65 12.62
CA LEU A 103 0.74 -11.34 13.10
C LEU A 103 0.64 -11.42 14.64
N THR A 104 1.52 -10.73 15.38
CA THR A 104 1.51 -10.70 16.85
C THR A 104 0.12 -10.35 17.40
N ASP A 105 -0.56 -9.37 16.79
CA ASP A 105 -1.89 -8.92 17.22
C ASP A 105 -2.99 -9.97 17.03
N TRP A 106 -2.76 -10.93 16.14
CA TRP A 106 -3.68 -12.03 15.89
C TRP A 106 -3.40 -13.24 16.80
N ARG A 107 -2.14 -13.49 17.13
CA ARG A 107 -1.66 -14.52 18.07
C ARG A 107 -1.97 -14.16 19.53
N GLU A 108 -1.81 -12.89 19.90
CA GLU A 108 -1.94 -12.41 21.29
C GLU A 108 -3.11 -11.41 21.43
N PRO A 109 -4.37 -11.83 21.23
CA PRO A 109 -5.52 -10.92 21.19
C PRO A 109 -5.81 -10.22 22.53
N SER A 110 -5.28 -10.74 23.64
CA SER A 110 -5.39 -10.17 24.99
C SER A 110 -4.33 -9.10 25.27
N ARG A 111 -3.26 -9.00 24.47
CA ARG A 111 -2.16 -8.05 24.67
C ARG A 111 -2.62 -6.65 24.30
N ARG A 112 -2.70 -5.76 25.29
CA ARG A 112 -2.92 -4.33 25.08
C ARG A 112 -1.55 -3.66 24.92
N LYS A 113 -1.31 -3.01 23.78
CA LYS A 113 -0.04 -2.32 23.49
C LYS A 113 0.08 -1.04 24.34
N GLU A 114 1.27 -0.76 24.87
CA GLU A 114 1.54 0.46 25.65
C GLU A 114 1.58 1.69 24.75
N PRO A 115 0.70 2.70 24.95
CA PRO A 115 0.50 3.81 24.03
C PRO A 115 1.82 4.52 23.72
N ALA A 116 2.11 4.76 22.43
CA ALA A 116 3.36 5.38 21.99
C ALA A 116 3.55 6.81 22.55
N LEU A 117 2.46 7.45 22.99
CA LEU A 117 2.47 8.72 23.68
C LEU A 117 1.66 8.60 24.98
N PRO A 118 2.13 9.20 26.09
CA PRO A 118 1.46 9.10 27.39
C PRO A 118 0.03 9.69 27.42
N MET A 119 -0.36 10.44 26.39
CA MET A 119 -1.70 11.06 26.27
C MET A 119 -2.67 10.26 25.39
N LEU A 120 -2.22 9.20 24.72
CA LEU A 120 -3.09 8.41 23.85
C LEU A 120 -3.76 7.27 24.64
N PRO A 121 -5.06 7.01 24.39
CA PRO A 121 -5.75 5.90 25.04
C PRO A 121 -5.10 4.57 24.66
N LYS A 122 -5.06 3.64 25.61
CA LYS A 122 -4.58 2.27 25.39
C LYS A 122 -5.50 1.59 24.38
N SER A 123 -5.05 1.46 23.14
CA SER A 123 -5.80 0.86 22.04
C SER A 123 -5.09 -0.41 21.55
N LYS A 124 -5.84 -1.26 20.85
CA LYS A 124 -5.31 -2.47 20.21
C LYS A 124 -4.33 -2.13 19.07
N PHE A 125 -4.51 -0.98 18.42
CA PHE A 125 -3.70 -0.54 17.29
C PHE A 125 -2.82 0.64 17.70
N ASN A 126 -1.58 0.34 18.05
CA ASN A 126 -0.62 1.33 18.50
C ASN A 126 0.65 1.29 17.64
N SER A 127 1.14 2.47 17.32
CA SER A 127 2.10 2.79 16.27
C SER A 127 3.48 2.12 16.40
N GLY A 128 3.92 1.78 17.61
CA GLY A 128 5.28 1.28 17.86
C GLY A 128 5.63 -0.04 17.14
N ASP A 129 4.62 -0.88 16.88
CA ASP A 129 4.79 -2.18 16.18
C ASP A 129 4.01 -2.20 14.86
N ASN A 130 3.79 -1.04 14.23
CA ASN A 130 3.04 -0.99 12.97
C ASN A 130 4.00 -1.27 11.80
N PRO A 131 3.82 -2.36 11.02
CA PRO A 131 4.61 -2.64 9.82
C PRO A 131 4.63 -1.47 8.83
N ILE A 132 3.57 -0.67 8.78
CA ILE A 132 3.51 0.51 7.93
C ILE A 132 4.46 1.60 8.42
N LEU A 133 4.59 1.81 9.73
CA LEU A 133 5.51 2.81 10.28
C LEU A 133 6.96 2.33 10.24
N ALA A 134 7.20 1.04 10.48
CA ALA A 134 8.52 0.45 10.29
C ALA A 134 8.95 0.52 8.81
N ALA A 135 8.06 0.19 7.86
CA ALA A 135 8.34 0.31 6.43
C ALA A 135 8.50 1.77 5.99
N ALA A 136 7.64 2.68 6.47
CA ALA A 136 7.76 4.10 6.16
C ALA A 136 9.07 4.71 6.71
N ALA A 137 9.50 4.30 7.90
CA ALA A 137 10.78 4.70 8.47
C ALA A 137 11.99 4.10 7.75
N LEU A 138 11.85 2.94 7.10
CA LEU A 138 12.90 2.31 6.30
C LEU A 138 13.02 2.94 4.90
N ILE A 139 11.95 3.57 4.40
CA ILE A 139 11.90 4.25 3.10
C ILE A 139 12.38 5.71 3.19
N LEU A 140 12.36 6.32 4.39
CA LEU A 140 12.86 7.66 4.67
C LEU A 140 14.36 7.64 5.05
#